data_AF-A0A453EW96-F1
#
_entry.id   AF-A0A453EW96-F1
#
_cell.length_a   1.000
_cell.length_b   1.000
_cell.length_c   1.000
_cell.angle_alpha   90.00
_cell.angle_beta   90.00
_cell.angle_gamma   90.00
#
_symmetry.space_group_name_H-M   'P 1'
#
loop_
_entity.id
_entity.type
_entity.pdbx_description
1 polymer ?
#
loop_
_entity_poly.entity_id
_entity_poly.type
_entity_poly.pdbx_seq_one_letter_code
_entity_poly.pdbx_strand_id
1 'polypeptide(L)'
;MPSRHWDDDDLGNDHVDEGDAASDVEEPVNLIAKPRQVNKIDVQYDKVSKQVDVHALKEVLWNHIHTSAKTADLERDGIEPSLCLTKVLHDLPCSNRDVSTTEISPHLYFICLLHLTNEHSLTLRDCPTLDEIDIYILTSPLVK
;
A
#
# COMPACT_ATOMS: atom_id res chain seq x y z
N MET A 1 -42.77 -22.62 4.04
CA MET A 1 -42.79 -22.31 5.48
C MET A 1 -43.10 -20.83 5.62
N PRO A 2 -44.14 -20.45 6.39
CA PRO A 2 -44.81 -19.15 6.29
C PRO A 2 -44.26 -18.10 7.26
N SER A 3 -44.61 -16.85 6.94
CA SER A 3 -44.33 -15.60 7.64
C SER A 3 -44.74 -15.58 9.11
N ARG A 4 -43.96 -14.87 9.94
CA ARG A 4 -44.32 -14.57 11.33
C ARG A 4 -45.38 -13.49 11.41
N HIS A 5 -46.45 -13.91 12.07
CA HIS A 5 -47.61 -13.22 12.62
C HIS A 5 -47.21 -12.18 13.66
N TRP A 6 -47.74 -10.97 13.55
CA TRP A 6 -47.85 -10.05 14.68
C TRP A 6 -49.35 -9.91 14.94
N ASP A 7 -49.75 -10.35 16.14
CA ASP A 7 -51.08 -10.16 16.70
C ASP A 7 -51.45 -8.67 16.63
N ASP A 8 -52.62 -8.39 16.05
CA ASP A 8 -53.28 -7.09 16.13
C ASP A 8 -54.52 -7.29 17.00
N ASP A 9 -54.45 -6.74 18.20
CA ASP A 9 -55.45 -6.87 19.24
C ASP A 9 -56.63 -5.98 18.90
N ASP A 10 -57.77 -6.61 18.63
CA ASP A 10 -59.08 -5.98 18.54
C ASP A 10 -59.43 -5.29 19.87
N LEU A 11 -59.42 -3.96 19.85
CA LEU A 11 -60.14 -3.14 20.82
C LEU A 11 -61.01 -2.15 20.05
N GLY A 12 -62.24 -2.58 19.79
CA GLY A 12 -63.32 -1.71 19.37
C GLY A 12 -63.50 -0.55 20.36
N ASN A 13 -63.59 0.65 19.80
CA ASN A 13 -64.17 1.79 20.50
C ASN A 13 -64.93 2.67 19.48
N ASP A 14 -66.25 2.54 19.49
CA ASP A 14 -67.19 3.51 18.95
C ASP A 14 -66.87 4.91 19.48
N HIS A 15 -66.62 5.89 18.61
CA HIS A 15 -66.91 7.28 18.94
C HIS A 15 -67.06 8.18 17.70
N VAL A 16 -68.31 8.62 17.52
CA VAL A 16 -68.82 9.89 16.97
C VAL A 16 -68.22 10.48 15.68
N ASP A 17 -69.13 10.60 14.70
CA ASP A 17 -69.19 11.64 13.69
C ASP A 17 -69.13 13.03 14.37
N GLU A 18 -67.97 13.67 14.32
CA GLU A 18 -67.83 15.10 14.61
C GLU A 18 -67.17 15.74 13.39
N GLY A 19 -68.01 16.18 12.47
CA GLY A 19 -67.62 17.04 11.36
C GLY A 19 -67.09 18.36 11.91
N ASP A 20 -65.77 18.44 12.10
CA ASP A 20 -65.06 19.70 12.24
C ASP A 20 -64.24 19.94 10.98
N ALA A 21 -64.84 20.70 10.06
CA ALA A 21 -64.16 21.27 8.90
C ALA A 21 -63.24 22.41 9.36
N ALA A 22 -62.30 22.12 10.24
CA ALA A 22 -61.20 23.00 10.57
C ALA A 22 -60.10 22.75 9.54
N SER A 23 -60.10 23.61 8.51
CA SER A 23 -59.04 23.81 7.54
C SER A 23 -57.64 23.51 8.11
N ASP A 24 -57.08 22.36 7.72
CA ASP A 24 -55.64 22.08 7.84
C ASP A 24 -54.91 23.02 6.86
N VAL A 25 -54.79 24.29 7.25
CA VAL A 25 -53.80 25.18 6.66
C VAL A 25 -52.48 24.61 7.14
N GLU A 26 -51.88 23.76 6.30
CA GLU A 26 -50.47 23.41 6.38
C GLU A 26 -49.68 24.72 6.41
N GLU A 27 -49.34 25.18 7.61
CA GLU A 27 -48.43 26.30 7.80
C GLU A 27 -47.14 25.93 7.05
N PRO A 28 -46.70 26.73 6.05
CA PRO A 28 -45.62 26.30 5.17
C PRO A 28 -44.35 26.15 6.00
N VAL A 29 -44.05 24.92 6.39
CA VAL A 29 -42.82 24.55 7.07
C VAL A 29 -41.66 25.07 6.24
N ASN A 30 -40.87 25.96 6.82
CA ASN A 30 -39.74 26.60 6.16
C ASN A 30 -38.59 25.59 6.00
N LEU A 31 -38.75 24.67 5.05
CA LEU A 31 -37.82 23.59 4.80
C LEU A 31 -36.51 24.14 4.24
N ILE A 32 -35.42 23.80 4.89
CA ILE A 32 -34.08 24.13 4.40
C ILE A 32 -33.80 23.41 3.08
N ALA A 33 -33.11 24.11 2.16
CA ALA A 33 -32.79 23.57 0.85
C ALA A 33 -31.96 22.27 0.94
N LYS A 34 -32.30 21.29 0.10
CA LYS A 34 -31.58 20.01 0.04
C LYS A 34 -30.09 20.25 -0.23
N PRO A 35 -29.18 19.68 0.58
CA PRO A 35 -27.75 19.87 0.39
C PRO A 35 -27.26 19.32 -0.96
N ARG A 36 -26.18 19.92 -1.49
CA ARG A 36 -25.57 19.54 -2.78
C ARG A 36 -25.18 18.07 -2.76
N GLN A 37 -25.75 17.28 -3.68
CA GLN A 37 -25.37 15.88 -3.87
C GLN A 37 -24.25 15.79 -4.91
N VAL A 38 -23.23 14.99 -4.61
CA VAL A 38 -22.14 14.63 -5.53
C VAL A 38 -22.28 13.18 -5.96
N ASN A 39 -21.77 12.85 -7.15
CA ASN A 39 -21.81 11.48 -7.66
C ASN A 39 -21.01 10.54 -6.75
N LYS A 40 -21.56 9.34 -6.53
CA LYS A 40 -20.80 8.25 -5.92
C LYS A 40 -19.80 7.74 -6.95
N ILE A 41 -18.52 7.79 -6.61
CA ILE A 41 -17.44 7.19 -7.39
C ILE A 41 -17.09 5.87 -6.69
N ASP A 42 -17.14 4.77 -7.43
CA ASP A 42 -16.65 3.50 -6.94
C ASP A 42 -15.13 3.44 -7.16
N VAL A 43 -14.38 3.35 -6.07
CA VAL A 43 -12.92 3.29 -6.11
C VAL A 43 -12.51 1.83 -6.03
N GLN A 44 -11.93 1.30 -7.11
CA GLN A 44 -11.39 -0.05 -7.09
C GLN A 44 -10.20 -0.14 -6.14
N TYR A 45 -10.16 -1.20 -5.35
CA TYR A 45 -9.08 -1.54 -4.43
C TYR A 45 -8.75 -3.03 -4.56
N ASP A 46 -7.51 -3.38 -4.27
CA ASP A 46 -7.09 -4.78 -4.22
C ASP A 46 -7.81 -5.50 -3.09
N LYS A 47 -8.53 -6.58 -3.44
CA LYS A 47 -9.25 -7.43 -2.46
C LYS A 47 -8.38 -8.53 -1.86
N VAL A 48 -7.20 -8.73 -2.43
CA VAL A 48 -6.25 -9.78 -2.05
C VAL A 48 -4.85 -9.18 -1.94
N SER A 49 -4.06 -9.73 -1.03
CA SER A 49 -2.67 -9.30 -0.88
C SER A 49 -1.83 -9.83 -2.04
N LYS A 50 -0.91 -8.99 -2.53
CA LYS A 50 0.11 -9.40 -3.50
C LYS A 50 1.03 -10.43 -2.84
N GLN A 51 1.24 -11.56 -3.49
CA GLN A 51 2.22 -12.56 -3.04
C GLN A 51 3.58 -12.27 -3.65
N VAL A 52 4.62 -12.28 -2.82
CA VAL A 52 6.01 -12.06 -3.25
C VAL A 52 6.85 -13.18 -2.66
N ASP A 53 7.61 -13.86 -3.52
CA ASP A 53 8.62 -14.81 -3.05
C ASP A 53 9.84 -14.03 -2.55
N VAL A 54 9.99 -13.97 -1.22
CA VAL A 54 11.07 -13.25 -0.55
C VAL A 54 12.43 -13.87 -0.84
N HIS A 55 12.52 -15.20 -1.02
CA HIS A 55 13.80 -15.85 -1.33
C HIS A 55 14.25 -15.47 -2.73
N ALA A 56 13.36 -15.60 -3.71
CA ALA A 56 13.65 -15.18 -5.08
C ALA A 56 14.00 -13.68 -5.15
N LEU A 57 13.28 -12.84 -4.39
CA LEU A 57 13.56 -11.41 -4.33
C LEU A 57 14.95 -11.11 -3.75
N LYS A 58 15.32 -11.74 -2.63
CA LYS A 58 16.65 -11.59 -2.03
C LYS A 58 17.77 -12.01 -2.98
N GLU A 59 17.62 -13.14 -3.66
CA GLU A 59 18.61 -13.64 -4.61
C GLU A 59 18.80 -12.67 -5.79
N VAL A 60 17.71 -12.18 -6.38
CA VAL A 60 17.80 -11.21 -7.49
C VAL A 60 18.44 -9.90 -7.01
N LEU A 61 18.03 -9.40 -5.84
CA LEU A 61 18.55 -8.18 -5.25
C LEU A 61 20.05 -8.28 -4.94
N TRP A 62 20.48 -9.38 -4.33
CA TRP A 62 21.89 -9.65 -4.04
C TRP A 62 22.73 -9.74 -5.31
N ASN A 63 22.29 -10.53 -6.29
CA ASN A 63 23.02 -10.70 -7.55
C ASN A 63 23.19 -9.37 -8.29
N HIS A 64 22.16 -8.52 -8.27
CA HIS A 64 22.23 -7.19 -8.85
C HIS A 64 23.24 -6.30 -8.11
N ILE A 65 23.14 -6.18 -6.78
CA ILE A 65 24.06 -5.38 -5.95
C ILE A 65 25.51 -5.82 -6.14
N HIS A 66 25.76 -7.13 -6.09
CA HIS A 66 27.09 -7.71 -6.26
C HIS A 66 27.66 -7.46 -7.67
N THR A 67 26.85 -7.56 -8.72
CA THR A 67 27.28 -7.29 -10.10
C THR A 67 27.56 -5.80 -10.32
N SER A 68 26.71 -4.93 -9.80
CA SER A 68 26.86 -3.47 -9.87
C SER A 68 28.09 -2.98 -9.11
N ALA A 69 28.42 -3.57 -7.96
CA ALA A 69 29.64 -3.25 -7.24
C ALA A 69 30.90 -3.70 -7.99
N LYS A 70 30.90 -4.91 -8.57
CA LYS A 70 32.04 -5.44 -9.34
C LYS A 70 32.35 -4.62 -10.59
N THR A 71 31.32 -4.09 -11.24
CA THR A 71 31.50 -3.18 -12.40
C THR A 71 32.02 -1.81 -11.97
N ALA A 72 31.57 -1.29 -10.82
CA ALA A 72 32.06 -0.02 -10.28
C ALA A 72 33.52 -0.05 -9.79
N ASP A 73 34.01 -1.20 -9.32
CA ASP A 73 35.41 -1.40 -8.91
C ASP A 73 36.41 -1.34 -10.09
N LEU A 74 35.97 -1.71 -11.29
CA LEU A 74 36.80 -1.66 -12.50
C LEU A 74 37.05 -0.23 -13.00
N GLU A 75 36.20 0.73 -12.60
CA GLU A 75 36.25 2.11 -13.12
C GLU A 75 36.77 3.14 -12.11
N ARG A 76 36.91 2.80 -10.83
CA ARG A 76 37.20 3.79 -9.77
C ARG A 76 38.38 3.35 -8.90
N ASP A 77 39.54 3.90 -9.22
CA ASP A 77 40.79 3.74 -8.46
C ASP A 77 40.63 4.40 -7.07
N GLY A 78 40.40 3.59 -6.03
CA GLY A 78 40.56 3.98 -4.62
C GLY A 78 39.33 4.48 -3.85
N ILE A 79 38.12 4.45 -4.41
CA ILE A 79 36.88 4.77 -3.67
C ILE A 79 36.07 3.50 -3.48
N GLU A 80 35.76 3.16 -2.22
CA GLU A 80 34.92 2.03 -1.82
C GLU A 80 33.65 1.95 -2.70
N PRO A 81 33.33 0.80 -3.32
CA PRO A 81 32.17 0.67 -4.20
C PRO A 81 30.90 0.91 -3.38
N SER A 82 30.27 2.06 -3.62
CA SER A 82 28.99 2.44 -3.03
C SER A 82 27.93 2.48 -4.12
N LEU A 83 26.75 1.99 -3.76
CA LEU A 83 25.61 1.89 -4.65
C LEU A 83 24.40 2.52 -3.98
N CYS A 84 23.70 3.40 -4.70
CA CYS A 84 22.48 4.03 -4.20
C CYS A 84 21.29 3.07 -4.34
N LEU A 85 20.48 2.97 -3.29
CA LEU A 85 19.26 2.17 -3.27
C LEU A 85 18.31 2.50 -4.44
N THR A 86 18.07 3.78 -4.73
CA THR A 86 17.17 4.18 -5.81
C THR A 86 17.63 3.65 -7.16
N LYS A 87 18.94 3.65 -7.43
CA LYS A 87 19.52 3.09 -8.67
C LYS A 87 19.30 1.58 -8.73
N VAL A 88 19.54 0.87 -7.63
CA VAL A 88 19.28 -0.57 -7.52
C VAL A 88 17.81 -0.88 -7.83
N LEU A 89 16.89 -0.17 -7.19
CA LEU A 89 15.45 -0.38 -7.39
C LEU A 89 15.00 -0.06 -8.81
N HIS A 90 15.58 0.95 -9.44
CA HIS A 90 15.27 1.34 -10.81
C HIS A 90 15.77 0.32 -11.84
N ASP A 91 16.97 -0.23 -11.64
CA ASP A 91 17.62 -1.10 -12.61
C ASP A 91 17.22 -2.57 -12.44
N LEU A 92 16.70 -2.93 -11.26
CA LEU A 92 16.23 -4.29 -10.95
C LEU A 92 15.16 -4.79 -11.92
N PRO A 93 14.00 -4.12 -12.12
CA PRO A 93 12.93 -4.56 -13.03
C PRO A 93 13.38 -4.82 -14.47
N CYS A 94 14.46 -4.18 -14.91
CA CYS A 94 15.03 -4.38 -16.24
C CYS A 94 15.83 -5.68 -16.36
N SER A 95 16.32 -6.23 -15.25
CA SER A 95 17.19 -7.41 -15.22
C SER A 95 16.41 -8.73 -15.07
N ASN A 96 15.20 -8.70 -14.54
CA ASN A 96 14.41 -9.87 -14.16
C ASN A 96 13.05 -9.94 -14.88
N ARG A 97 13.06 -10.48 -16.11
CA ARG A 97 11.85 -10.67 -16.94
C ARG A 97 10.76 -11.54 -16.29
N ASP A 98 11.12 -12.35 -15.30
CA ASP A 98 10.25 -13.31 -14.59
C ASP A 98 9.68 -12.79 -13.26
N VAL A 99 10.17 -11.68 -12.71
CA VAL A 99 9.43 -10.94 -11.67
C VAL A 99 8.39 -10.10 -12.41
N SER A 100 7.46 -10.80 -13.05
CA SER A 100 6.43 -10.22 -13.90
C SER A 100 5.72 -9.10 -13.15
N THR A 101 5.98 -7.86 -13.56
CA THR A 101 5.12 -6.65 -13.43
C THR A 101 4.55 -6.34 -12.06
N THR A 102 5.01 -6.99 -10.99
CA THR A 102 4.53 -6.74 -9.65
C THR A 102 5.27 -5.51 -9.19
N GLU A 103 4.55 -4.39 -9.11
CA GLU A 103 4.96 -3.22 -8.34
C GLU A 103 5.16 -3.67 -6.89
N ILE A 104 6.34 -4.21 -6.61
CA ILE A 104 6.80 -4.54 -5.27
C ILE A 104 6.99 -3.21 -4.57
N SER A 105 6.36 -3.07 -3.42
CA SER A 105 6.44 -1.82 -2.68
C SER A 105 7.88 -1.63 -2.15
N PRO A 106 8.42 -0.40 -2.17
CA PRO A 106 9.79 -0.10 -1.72
C PRO A 106 10.15 -0.70 -0.35
N HIS A 107 9.19 -0.79 0.56
CA HIS A 107 9.41 -1.36 1.90
C HIS A 107 9.87 -2.83 1.87
N LEU A 108 9.42 -3.64 0.91
CA LEU A 108 9.82 -5.05 0.82
C LEU A 108 11.28 -5.19 0.38
N TYR A 109 11.73 -4.34 -0.54
CA TYR A 109 13.16 -4.29 -0.90
C TYR A 109 14.00 -3.86 0.29
N PHE A 110 13.55 -2.86 1.05
CA PHE A 110 14.25 -2.42 2.24
C PHE A 110 14.35 -3.51 3.31
N ILE A 111 13.27 -4.25 3.58
CA ILE A 111 13.29 -5.41 4.48
C ILE A 111 14.28 -6.47 3.98
N CYS A 112 14.28 -6.77 2.69
CA CYS A 112 15.25 -7.71 2.10
C CYS A 112 16.69 -7.23 2.27
N LEU A 113 16.97 -5.93 2.11
CA LEU A 113 18.30 -5.37 2.35
C LEU A 113 18.76 -5.56 3.79
N LEU A 114 17.89 -5.33 4.76
CA LEU A 114 18.21 -5.56 6.17
C LEU A 114 18.52 -7.03 6.48
N HIS A 115 17.93 -7.97 5.74
CA HIS A 115 18.32 -9.38 5.82
C HIS A 115 19.67 -9.62 5.13
N LEU A 116 19.88 -9.07 3.94
CA LEU A 116 21.13 -9.22 3.19
C LEU A 116 22.34 -8.60 3.90
N THR A 117 22.18 -7.54 4.68
CA THR A 117 23.26 -7.01 5.53
C THR A 117 23.76 -8.03 6.53
N ASN A 118 22.85 -8.82 7.09
CA ASN A 118 23.18 -9.87 8.05
C ASN A 118 23.78 -11.10 7.36
N GLU A 119 23.30 -11.43 6.16
CA GLU A 119 23.69 -12.65 5.41
C GLU A 119 25.00 -12.47 4.62
N HIS A 120 25.26 -11.28 4.07
CA HIS A 120 26.34 -11.03 3.09
C HIS A 120 27.31 -9.91 3.50
N SER A 121 27.28 -9.46 4.76
CA SER A 121 28.18 -8.39 5.26
C SER A 121 28.09 -7.08 4.47
N LEU A 122 26.87 -6.73 4.03
CA LEU A 122 26.61 -5.41 3.48
C LEU A 122 26.54 -4.37 4.60
N THR A 123 27.01 -3.16 4.32
CA THR A 123 26.82 -2.00 5.20
C THR A 123 25.88 -1.01 4.55
N LEU A 124 24.87 -0.55 5.30
CA LEU A 124 23.95 0.50 4.87
C LEU A 124 24.33 1.80 5.59
N ARG A 125 24.37 2.90 4.85
CA ARG A 125 24.55 4.24 5.39
C ARG A 125 23.37 5.10 5.02
N ASP A 126 22.80 5.76 6.02
CA ASP A 126 21.74 6.74 5.86
C ASP A 126 22.29 8.10 5.43
N CYS A 127 21.44 8.89 4.78
CA CYS A 127 21.69 10.29 4.52
C CYS A 127 20.80 11.17 5.42
N PRO A 128 21.21 12.41 5.76
CA PRO A 128 20.42 13.29 6.63
C PRO A 128 19.01 13.61 6.12
N THR A 129 18.81 13.52 4.81
CA THR A 129 17.54 13.77 4.11
C THR A 129 16.60 12.57 4.12
N LEU A 130 17.11 11.37 4.44
CA LEU A 130 16.37 10.10 4.49
C LEU A 130 15.68 9.72 3.17
N ASP A 131 16.10 10.31 2.05
CA ASP A 131 15.59 10.05 0.71
C ASP A 131 16.40 8.97 -0.03
N GLU A 132 17.61 8.68 0.44
CA GLU A 132 18.52 7.71 -0.17
C GLU A 132 19.24 6.85 0.89
N ILE A 133 19.71 5.68 0.47
CA ILE A 133 20.55 4.80 1.28
C ILE A 133 21.73 4.34 0.42
N ASP A 134 22.94 4.55 0.95
CA ASP A 134 24.15 4.06 0.31
C ASP A 134 24.47 2.65 0.81
N ILE A 135 24.66 1.74 -0.15
CA ILE A 135 24.97 0.33 0.07
C ILE A 135 26.45 0.10 -0.22
N TYR A 136 27.19 -0.40 0.77
CA TYR A 136 28.60 -0.73 0.67
C TYR A 136 28.80 -2.24 0.80
N ILE A 137 29.64 -2.80 -0.07
CA ILE A 137 30.09 -4.19 0.07
C ILE A 137 31.44 -4.18 0.78
N LEU A 138 31.51 -4.82 1.95
CA LEU A 138 32.77 -4.97 2.65
C LEU A 138 33.63 -6.01 1.93
N THR A 139 34.46 -5.57 0.99
CA THR A 139 35.52 -6.41 0.45
C THR A 139 36.61 -6.48 1.51
N SER A 140 36.64 -7.59 2.25
CA SER A 140 37.63 -7.78 3.32
C SER A 140 39.03 -7.49 2.76
N PRO A 141 39.79 -6.53 3.32
CA PRO A 141 41.13 -6.28 2.84
C PRO A 141 41.96 -7.52 3.13
N LEU A 142 42.68 -8.00 2.11
CA LEU A 142 43.70 -9.04 2.24
C LEU A 142 44.54 -8.78 3.49
N VAL A 143 44.35 -9.63 4.50
CA VAL A 143 45.24 -9.68 5.66
C VAL A 143 46.60 -10.12 5.12
N LYS A 144 47.57 -9.22 5.20
CA LYS A 144 48.94 -9.39 4.71
C LYS A 144 49.81 -10.09 5.76
#